data_AF-A0AA86IZC4-F1
#
_entry.id   AF-A0AA86IZC4-F1
#
_cell.length_a   1.000
_cell.length_b   1.000
_cell.length_c   1.000
_cell.angle_alpha   90.00
_cell.angle_beta   90.00
_cell.angle_gamma   90.00
#
_symmetry.space_group_name_H-M   'P 1'
#
loop_
_entity.id
_entity.type
_entity.pdbx_description
1 polymer ?
#
loop_
_entity_poly.entity_id
_entity_poly.type
_entity_poly.pdbx_seq_one_letter_code
_entity_poly.pdbx_strand_id
1 'polypeptide(L)'
;MRRIFSVIEANNSVPATPPAQAHVQAPEECINAIQAAWAEALRCDFGRAREALLCRLADTCSELARLYPNDAKVLLWNGIVMTGYAKSLGGLCGLQLQLQAKIALEQAMALAPQDGAPCLYLGLLYDQAPEAPYGFGDEARAKALLEKGLNLMLNSGQVDRRTA
;
A
#
# COMPACT_ATOMS: atom_id res chain seq x y z
N MET A 1 -2.78 30.94 -29.35
CA MET A 1 -1.36 30.68 -29.66
C MET A 1 -1.07 29.21 -29.37
N ARG A 2 -0.62 28.46 -30.40
CA ARG A 2 0.04 27.12 -30.47
C ARG A 2 -0.06 26.18 -29.25
N ARG A 3 -0.81 25.05 -29.30
CA ARG A 3 -0.39 23.67 -29.74
C ARG A 3 1.01 23.29 -29.24
N ILE A 4 1.19 22.24 -28.43
CA ILE A 4 1.68 20.86 -28.74
C ILE A 4 1.42 20.06 -27.42
N PHE A 5 0.67 18.97 -27.36
CA PHE A 5 1.09 17.59 -27.69
C PHE A 5 -0.12 16.75 -28.08
N SER A 6 -0.11 16.26 -29.32
CA SER A 6 -0.75 15.00 -29.70
C SER A 6 0.33 13.94 -29.73
N VAL A 7 0.11 12.81 -29.07
CA VAL A 7 0.82 11.55 -29.36
C VAL A 7 -0.24 10.46 -29.51
N ILE A 8 -0.61 10.25 -30.77
CA ILE A 8 -0.81 8.96 -31.45
C ILE A 8 -1.74 7.96 -30.76
N GLU A 9 -2.98 7.88 -31.25
CA GLU A 9 -3.69 6.61 -31.40
C GLU A 9 -3.04 5.79 -32.53
N ALA A 10 -2.62 4.56 -32.25
CA ALA A 10 -2.66 3.45 -33.20
C ALA A 10 -2.38 2.12 -32.49
N ASN A 11 -3.45 1.38 -32.25
CA ASN A 11 -3.57 -0.05 -32.56
C ASN A 11 -2.50 -1.00 -31.99
N ASN A 12 -2.81 -1.60 -30.83
CA ASN A 12 -2.45 -3.00 -30.57
C ASN A 12 -3.66 -3.70 -29.95
N SER A 13 -4.28 -4.56 -30.75
CA SER A 13 -5.30 -5.52 -30.33
C SER A 13 -4.74 -6.42 -29.22
N VAL A 14 -5.31 -6.37 -28.03
CA VAL A 14 -5.12 -7.39 -26.99
C VAL A 14 -6.49 -8.00 -26.70
N PRO A 15 -6.64 -9.34 -26.72
CA PRO A 15 -7.92 -10.01 -26.64
C PRO A 15 -8.60 -9.74 -25.30
N ALA A 16 -9.93 -9.62 -25.37
CA ALA A 16 -10.81 -9.48 -24.21
C ALA A 16 -10.64 -10.66 -23.25
N THR A 17 -10.05 -10.39 -22.08
CA THR A 17 -10.15 -11.26 -20.90
C THR A 17 -11.50 -10.99 -20.22
N PRO A 18 -12.25 -12.03 -19.81
CA PRO A 18 -13.63 -11.91 -19.31
C PRO A 18 -13.75 -10.97 -18.10
N PRO A 19 -14.94 -10.35 -17.86
CA PRO A 19 -15.13 -9.35 -16.82
C PRO A 19 -15.07 -10.03 -15.44
N ALA A 20 -13.88 -10.04 -14.83
CA ALA A 20 -13.74 -10.28 -13.41
C ALA A 20 -14.38 -9.09 -12.69
N GLN A 21 -15.54 -9.35 -12.06
CA GLN A 21 -16.25 -8.54 -11.07
C GLN A 21 -15.75 -7.08 -10.97
N ALA A 22 -16.54 -6.14 -11.51
CA ALA A 22 -16.28 -4.70 -11.44
C ALA A 22 -16.34 -4.20 -9.99
N HIS A 23 -15.30 -4.47 -9.23
CA HIS A 23 -14.93 -3.68 -8.07
C HIS A 23 -14.48 -2.34 -8.63
N VAL A 24 -15.06 -1.25 -8.13
CA VAL A 24 -14.61 0.10 -8.48
C VAL A 24 -13.18 0.21 -7.97
N GLN A 25 -12.22 0.01 -8.88
CA GLN A 25 -10.80 0.12 -8.63
C GLN A 25 -10.36 1.56 -8.92
N ALA A 26 -9.39 2.05 -8.16
CA ALA A 26 -8.79 3.34 -8.46
C ALA A 26 -8.09 3.28 -9.82
N PRO A 27 -8.11 4.37 -10.60
CA PRO A 27 -7.31 4.46 -11.81
C PRO A 27 -5.84 4.15 -11.51
N GLU A 28 -5.18 3.38 -12.37
CA GLU A 28 -3.78 3.00 -12.16
C GLU A 28 -2.86 4.23 -12.06
N GLU A 29 -3.23 5.32 -12.72
CA GLU A 29 -2.54 6.62 -12.62
C GLU A 29 -2.53 7.17 -11.19
N CYS A 30 -3.61 6.99 -10.43
CA CYS A 30 -3.68 7.42 -9.03
C CYS A 30 -2.71 6.61 -8.16
N ILE A 31 -2.64 5.30 -8.36
CA ILE A 31 -1.70 4.43 -7.66
C ILE A 31 -0.26 4.78 -8.01
N ASN A 32 0.04 4.97 -9.31
CA ASN A 32 1.36 5.35 -9.78
C ASN A 32 1.80 6.72 -9.21
N ALA A 33 0.88 7.67 -9.10
CA ALA A 33 1.15 8.96 -8.47
C ALA A 33 1.51 8.82 -6.98
N ILE A 34 0.77 8.00 -6.23
CA ILE A 34 1.07 7.72 -4.81
C ILE A 34 2.45 7.07 -4.67
N GLN A 35 2.76 6.09 -5.50
CA GLN A 35 4.06 5.40 -5.51
C GLN A 35 5.22 6.36 -5.78
N ALA A 36 5.06 7.25 -6.76
CA ALA A 36 6.06 8.24 -7.11
C ALA A 36 6.28 9.25 -5.98
N ALA A 37 5.19 9.76 -5.38
CA ALA A 37 5.24 10.69 -4.27
C ALA A 37 5.84 10.04 -3.01
N TRP A 38 5.53 8.78 -2.75
CA TRP A 38 6.13 8.00 -1.67
C TRP A 38 7.64 7.86 -1.85
N ALA A 39 8.08 7.47 -3.06
CA ALA A 39 9.51 7.36 -3.37
C ALA A 39 10.24 8.69 -3.19
N GLU A 40 9.60 9.81 -3.57
CA GLU A 40 10.17 11.15 -3.37
C GLU A 40 10.29 11.50 -1.87
N ALA A 41 9.26 11.22 -1.08
CA ALA A 41 9.30 11.41 0.36
C ALA A 41 10.41 10.58 1.03
N LEU A 42 10.68 9.36 0.53
CA LEU A 42 11.76 8.51 1.04
C LEU A 42 13.17 9.03 0.68
N ARG A 43 13.31 9.76 -0.43
CA ARG A 43 14.57 10.40 -0.84
C ARG A 43 14.86 11.71 -0.10
N CYS A 44 13.85 12.29 0.53
CA CYS A 44 14.03 13.55 1.25
C CYS A 44 14.81 13.33 2.56
N ASP A 45 16.04 13.83 2.62
CA ASP A 45 16.91 13.73 3.79
C ASP A 45 16.49 14.68 4.94
N PHE A 46 15.72 15.73 4.64
CA PHE A 46 15.31 16.72 5.63
C PHE A 46 14.02 16.29 6.36
N GLY A 47 14.13 15.92 7.64
CA GLY A 47 13.01 15.38 8.43
C GLY A 47 11.72 16.22 8.40
N ARG A 48 11.81 17.55 8.56
CA ARG A 48 10.64 18.45 8.51
C ARG A 48 9.98 18.51 7.12
N ALA A 49 10.77 18.47 6.06
CA ALA A 49 10.25 18.47 4.69
C ALA A 49 9.63 17.11 4.35
N ARG A 50 10.29 16.01 4.75
CA ARG A 50 9.77 14.65 4.63
C ARG A 50 8.46 14.46 5.36
N GLU A 51 8.35 14.94 6.60
CA GLU A 51 7.12 14.90 7.39
C GLU A 51 5.97 15.62 6.66
N ALA A 52 6.21 16.83 6.14
CA ALA A 52 5.21 17.59 5.40
C ALA A 52 4.76 16.91 4.10
N LEU A 53 5.70 16.27 3.38
CA LEU A 53 5.39 15.48 2.18
C LEU A 53 4.55 14.25 2.53
N LEU A 54 4.92 13.51 3.57
CA LEU A 54 4.21 12.33 4.03
C LEU A 54 2.81 12.67 4.57
N CYS A 55 2.66 13.79 5.27
CA CYS A 55 1.38 14.30 5.75
C CYS A 55 0.40 14.52 4.58
N ARG A 56 0.82 15.29 3.56
CA ARG A 56 0.00 15.52 2.36
C ARG A 56 -0.32 14.23 1.60
N LEU A 57 0.65 13.31 1.53
CA LEU A 57 0.46 12.04 0.87
C LEU A 57 -0.53 11.14 1.64
N ALA A 58 -0.46 11.13 2.96
CA ALA A 58 -1.37 10.38 3.83
C ALA A 58 -2.81 10.89 3.71
N ASP A 59 -3.01 12.21 3.64
CA ASP A 59 -4.33 12.81 3.39
C ASP A 59 -4.89 12.37 2.03
N THR A 60 -4.06 12.42 0.98
CA THR A 60 -4.45 12.00 -0.37
C THR A 60 -4.83 10.52 -0.42
N CYS A 61 -4.04 9.65 0.25
CA CYS A 61 -4.33 8.23 0.32
C CYS A 61 -5.59 7.92 1.13
N SER A 62 -5.84 8.69 2.20
CA SER A 62 -7.03 8.53 3.04
C SER A 62 -8.30 8.89 2.28
N GLU A 63 -8.28 9.98 1.52
CA GLU A 63 -9.40 10.33 0.63
C GLU A 63 -9.60 9.28 -0.46
N LEU A 64 -8.51 8.78 -1.06
CA LEU A 64 -8.61 7.73 -2.06
C LEU A 64 -9.19 6.44 -1.49
N ALA A 65 -8.78 6.05 -0.27
CA ALA A 65 -9.34 4.89 0.43
C ALA A 65 -10.83 5.07 0.75
N ARG A 66 -11.29 6.29 1.00
CA ARG A 66 -12.71 6.60 1.19
C ARG A 66 -13.51 6.52 -0.12
N LEU A 67 -12.90 6.92 -1.23
CA LEU A 67 -13.51 6.83 -2.57
C LEU A 67 -13.53 5.39 -3.10
N TYR A 68 -12.50 4.61 -2.77
CA TYR A 68 -12.27 3.24 -3.24
C TYR A 68 -12.09 2.26 -2.06
N PRO A 69 -13.11 2.08 -1.21
CA PRO A 69 -12.98 1.25 0.00
C PRO A 69 -12.83 -0.25 -0.29
N ASN A 70 -13.14 -0.68 -1.51
CA ASN A 70 -13.05 -2.07 -1.95
C ASN A 70 -11.82 -2.34 -2.84
N ASP A 71 -10.90 -1.39 -2.94
CA ASP A 71 -9.66 -1.57 -3.69
C ASP A 71 -8.51 -1.94 -2.75
N ALA A 72 -8.09 -3.21 -2.81
CA ALA A 72 -7.00 -3.73 -2.01
C ALA A 72 -5.68 -2.97 -2.22
N LYS A 73 -5.39 -2.49 -3.44
CA LYS A 73 -4.15 -1.75 -3.73
C LYS A 73 -4.19 -0.37 -3.08
N VAL A 74 -5.33 0.32 -3.12
CA VAL A 74 -5.49 1.63 -2.46
C VAL A 74 -5.29 1.50 -0.96
N LEU A 75 -5.94 0.51 -0.34
CA LEU A 75 -5.81 0.27 1.10
C LEU A 75 -4.40 -0.15 1.50
N LEU A 76 -3.73 -0.97 0.68
CA LEU A 76 -2.34 -1.35 0.86
C LEU A 76 -1.43 -0.10 0.88
N TRP A 77 -1.54 0.75 -0.14
CA TRP A 77 -0.74 1.98 -0.23
C TRP A 77 -1.06 2.96 0.89
N ASN A 78 -2.33 3.08 1.28
CA ASN A 78 -2.72 3.89 2.44
C ASN A 78 -1.99 3.43 3.72
N GLY A 79 -1.98 2.12 3.98
CA GLY A 79 -1.27 1.56 5.13
C GLY A 79 0.25 1.77 5.08
N ILE A 80 0.88 1.62 3.92
CA ILE A 80 2.32 1.87 3.72
C ILE A 80 2.64 3.33 4.02
N VAL A 81 1.88 4.26 3.45
CA VAL A 81 2.10 5.70 3.62
C VAL A 81 1.91 6.12 5.07
N MET A 82 0.82 5.68 5.71
CA MET A 82 0.55 5.96 7.12
C MET A 82 1.66 5.43 8.04
N THR A 83 2.19 4.24 7.76
CA THR A 83 3.30 3.67 8.54
C THR A 83 4.58 4.49 8.41
N GLY A 84 4.90 4.98 7.21
CA GLY A 84 6.04 5.89 7.02
C GLY A 84 5.85 7.23 7.70
N TYR A 85 4.64 7.80 7.62
CA TYR A 85 4.33 9.05 8.28
C TYR A 85 4.42 8.91 9.81
N ALA A 86 3.90 7.80 10.36
CA ALA A 86 4.03 7.47 11.77
C ALA A 86 5.48 7.44 12.25
N LYS A 87 6.38 6.83 11.44
CA LYS A 87 7.81 6.76 11.74
C LYS A 87 8.48 8.13 11.73
N SER A 88 8.03 9.04 10.86
CA SER A 88 8.55 10.41 10.81
C SER A 88 8.06 11.27 11.98
N LEU A 89 6.81 11.08 12.40
CA LEU A 89 6.17 11.87 13.46
C LEU A 89 6.58 11.40 14.86
N GLY A 90 6.63 10.08 15.08
CA GLY A 90 6.95 9.48 16.37
C GLY A 90 5.91 9.75 17.46
N GLY A 91 6.19 9.24 18.67
CA GLY A 91 5.35 9.45 19.85
C GLY A 91 3.92 8.92 19.73
N LEU A 92 3.01 9.50 20.52
CA LEU A 92 1.60 9.09 20.58
C LEU A 92 0.85 9.34 19.28
N CYS A 93 1.17 10.41 18.55
CA CYS A 93 0.56 10.68 17.25
C CYS A 93 1.01 9.65 16.19
N GLY A 94 2.27 9.21 16.24
CA GLY A 94 2.75 8.13 15.39
C GLY A 94 2.03 6.80 15.66
N LEU A 95 1.75 6.48 16.93
CA LEU A 95 1.03 5.27 17.29
C LEU A 95 -0.41 5.24 16.71
N GLN A 96 -1.11 6.38 16.75
CA GLN A 96 -2.45 6.48 16.15
C GLN A 96 -2.42 6.20 14.64
N LEU A 97 -1.41 6.73 13.94
CA LEU A 97 -1.20 6.47 12.52
C LEU A 97 -0.86 5.00 12.23
N GLN A 98 -0.05 4.35 13.09
CA GLN A 98 0.20 2.90 12.99
C GLN A 98 -1.08 2.09 13.16
N LEU A 99 -1.98 2.48 14.07
CA LEU A 99 -3.26 1.80 14.23
C LEU A 99 -4.16 1.96 12.99
N GLN A 100 -4.21 3.15 12.39
CA GLN A 100 -4.93 3.36 11.14
C GLN A 100 -4.34 2.55 9.99
N ALA A 101 -3.01 2.49 9.90
CA ALA A 101 -2.31 1.67 8.92
C ALA A 101 -2.66 0.18 9.07
N LYS A 102 -2.68 -0.32 10.32
CA LYS A 102 -3.07 -1.69 10.64
C LYS A 102 -4.47 -2.00 10.09
N ILE A 103 -5.45 -1.15 10.38
CA ILE A 103 -6.85 -1.34 9.93
C ILE A 103 -6.92 -1.39 8.41
N ALA A 104 -6.25 -0.46 7.72
CA ALA A 104 -6.23 -0.42 6.25
C ALA A 104 -5.61 -1.69 5.65
N LEU A 105 -4.48 -2.17 6.20
CA LEU A 105 -3.83 -3.37 5.72
C LEU A 105 -4.62 -4.65 6.03
N GLU A 106 -5.30 -4.72 7.17
CA GLU A 106 -6.19 -5.84 7.50
C GLU A 106 -7.37 -5.92 6.51
N GLN A 107 -7.94 -4.78 6.12
CA GLN A 107 -8.94 -4.72 5.07
C GLN A 107 -8.38 -5.12 3.71
N ALA A 108 -7.19 -4.63 3.35
CA ALA A 108 -6.51 -5.02 2.11
C ALA A 108 -6.27 -6.54 2.04
N MET A 109 -5.83 -7.14 3.15
CA MET A 109 -5.63 -8.59 3.27
C MET A 109 -6.94 -9.37 3.12
N ALA A 110 -8.06 -8.83 3.61
CA ALA A 110 -9.37 -9.45 3.46
C ALA A 110 -9.89 -9.38 2.02
N LEU A 111 -9.62 -8.28 1.30
CA LEU A 111 -10.04 -8.09 -0.09
C LEU A 111 -9.20 -8.90 -1.09
N ALA A 112 -7.89 -9.04 -0.85
CA ALA A 112 -6.97 -9.75 -1.72
C ALA A 112 -6.18 -10.82 -0.93
N PRO A 113 -6.81 -11.94 -0.53
CA PRO A 113 -6.17 -12.97 0.28
C PRO A 113 -5.05 -13.73 -0.46
N GLN A 114 -5.04 -13.70 -1.80
CA GLN A 114 -3.94 -14.23 -2.60
C GLN A 114 -2.70 -13.32 -2.64
N ASP A 115 -2.84 -12.04 -2.27
CA ASP A 115 -1.72 -11.11 -2.27
C ASP A 115 -0.95 -11.22 -0.95
N GLY A 116 0.35 -11.50 -1.06
CA GLY A 116 1.25 -11.60 0.09
C GLY A 116 1.66 -10.24 0.64
N ALA A 117 1.55 -9.15 -0.13
CA ALA A 117 2.04 -7.84 0.27
C ALA A 117 1.36 -7.29 1.54
N PRO A 118 0.01 -7.29 1.68
CA PRO A 118 -0.64 -6.86 2.92
C PRO A 118 -0.16 -7.64 4.16
N CYS A 119 0.04 -8.96 4.03
CA CYS A 119 0.57 -9.80 5.12
C CYS A 119 1.98 -9.37 5.53
N LEU A 120 2.86 -9.09 4.57
CA LEU A 120 4.22 -8.65 4.85
C LEU A 120 4.25 -7.29 5.56
N TYR A 121 3.50 -6.31 5.05
CA TYR A 121 3.46 -4.99 5.67
C TYR A 121 2.79 -5.00 7.04
N LEU A 122 1.76 -5.82 7.25
CA LEU A 122 1.21 -6.06 8.60
C LEU A 122 2.25 -6.66 9.53
N GLY A 123 2.98 -7.69 9.07
CA GLY A 123 4.04 -8.31 9.85
C GLY A 123 5.13 -7.31 10.27
N LEU A 124 5.59 -6.49 9.33
CA LEU A 124 6.52 -5.39 9.61
C LEU A 124 5.94 -4.40 10.62
N LEU A 125 4.65 -4.08 10.54
CA LEU A 125 4.02 -3.16 11.46
C LEU A 125 3.96 -3.71 12.89
N TYR A 126 3.66 -5.01 13.06
CA TYR A 126 3.67 -5.69 14.35
C TYR A 126 5.08 -5.79 14.95
N ASP A 127 6.11 -5.91 14.11
CA ASP A 127 7.52 -5.92 14.54
C ASP A 127 8.01 -4.52 14.99
N GLN A 128 7.54 -3.47 14.33
CA GLN A 128 7.98 -2.09 14.61
C GLN A 128 7.15 -1.38 15.70
N ALA A 129 5.98 -1.91 16.06
CA ALA A 129 5.12 -1.33 17.07
C ALA A 129 5.63 -1.65 18.49
N PRO A 130 5.49 -0.73 19.46
CA PRO A 130 5.82 -1.02 20.85
C PRO A 130 4.92 -2.12 21.42
N GLU A 131 5.45 -2.88 22.37
CA GLU A 131 4.70 -3.92 23.08
C GLU A 131 3.55 -3.33 23.92
N ALA A 132 2.61 -4.19 24.30
CA ALA A 132 1.51 -3.83 25.19
C ALA A 132 2.03 -3.28 26.55
N PRO A 133 1.30 -2.36 27.23
CA PRO A 133 -0.09 -1.95 27.01
C PRO A 133 -0.26 -0.73 26.10
N TYR A 134 0.83 -0.07 25.71
CA TYR A 134 0.76 1.19 24.96
C TYR A 134 0.79 0.98 23.45
N GLY A 135 1.24 -0.18 22.96
CA GLY A 135 1.14 -0.53 21.55
C GLY A 135 0.54 -1.91 21.33
N PHE A 136 0.67 -2.38 20.10
CA PHE A 136 0.14 -3.67 19.65
C PHE A 136 1.24 -4.58 19.10
N GLY A 137 2.51 -4.25 19.39
CA GLY A 137 3.65 -5.06 18.99
C GLY A 137 3.52 -6.48 19.52
N ASP A 138 3.72 -7.45 18.62
CA ASP A 138 3.65 -8.88 18.92
C ASP A 138 4.57 -9.61 17.93
N GLU A 139 5.78 -9.96 18.38
CA GLU A 139 6.81 -10.61 17.56
C GLU A 139 6.33 -11.95 16.99
N ALA A 140 5.57 -12.72 17.79
CA ALA A 140 5.05 -14.02 17.35
C ALA A 140 4.05 -13.84 16.20
N ARG A 141 3.15 -12.86 16.29
CA ARG A 141 2.24 -12.50 15.19
C ARG A 141 2.99 -11.91 14.01
N ALA A 142 3.97 -11.04 14.23
CA ALA A 142 4.79 -10.47 13.19
C ALA A 142 5.43 -11.57 12.34
N LYS A 143 6.11 -12.52 13.00
CA LYS A 143 6.75 -13.66 12.34
C LYS A 143 5.76 -14.51 11.55
N ALA A 144 4.62 -14.86 12.15
CA ALA A 144 3.59 -15.66 11.47
C ALA A 144 3.03 -14.95 10.21
N LEU A 145 2.82 -13.63 10.27
CA LEU A 145 2.34 -12.83 9.14
C LEU A 145 3.39 -12.70 8.04
N LEU A 146 4.66 -12.49 8.41
CA LEU A 146 5.77 -12.44 7.47
C LEU A 146 5.97 -13.77 6.74
N GLU A 147 5.96 -14.89 7.46
CA GLU A 147 6.06 -16.23 6.88
C GLU A 147 4.88 -16.51 5.94
N LYS A 148 3.65 -16.12 6.33
CA LYS A 148 2.46 -16.24 5.47
C LYS A 148 2.60 -15.41 4.19
N GLY A 149 2.99 -14.14 4.32
CA GLY A 149 3.17 -13.25 3.17
C GLY A 149 4.25 -13.75 2.20
N LEU A 150 5.36 -14.24 2.73
CA LEU A 150 6.43 -14.84 1.94
C LEU A 150 5.96 -16.10 1.21
N ASN A 151 5.24 -16.99 1.89
CA ASN A 151 4.68 -18.19 1.27
C ASN A 151 3.70 -17.85 0.14
N LEU A 152 2.85 -16.84 0.32
CA LEU A 152 1.92 -16.38 -0.73
C LEU A 152 2.69 -15.83 -1.94
N MET A 153 3.68 -14.96 -1.73
CA MET A 153 4.51 -14.43 -2.81
C MET A 153 5.29 -15.53 -3.54
N LEU A 154 5.93 -16.45 -2.81
CA LEU A 154 6.69 -17.54 -3.42
C LEU A 154 5.78 -18.49 -4.20
N ASN A 155 4.65 -18.88 -3.64
CA ASN A 155 3.70 -19.79 -4.29
C ASN A 155 3.08 -19.16 -5.54
N SER A 156 2.79 -17.85 -5.52
CA SER A 156 2.32 -17.14 -6.70
C SER A 156 3.31 -17.22 -7.87
N GLY A 157 4.62 -17.12 -7.60
CA GLY A 157 5.67 -17.28 -8.61
C GLY A 157 5.98 -18.73 -9.02
N GLN A 158 5.51 -19.74 -8.27
CA GLN A 158 5.67 -21.15 -8.62
C GLN A 158 4.55 -21.65 -9.56
N VAL A 159 3.37 -21.01 -9.53
CA VAL A 159 2.26 -21.32 -10.45
C VAL A 159 2.67 -20.99 -11.90
N ASP A 160 3.32 -19.84 -12.11
CA ASP A 160 3.79 -19.41 -13.45
C ASP A 160 4.93 -20.28 -14.02
N ARG A 161 5.70 -20.97 -13.17
CA ARG A 161 6.81 -21.84 -13.62
C ARG A 161 6.38 -23.26 -13.95
N ARG A 162 5.17 -23.68 -13.55
CA ARG A 162 4.66 -25.05 -13.79
C ARG A 162 3.81 -25.14 -15.07
N THR A 163 3.53 -24.00 -15.70
CA THR A 163 2.74 -23.90 -16.93
C THR A 163 3.57 -23.48 -18.15
N ALA A 164 4.90 -23.43 -18.02
CA ALA A 164 5.85 -23.13 -19.10
C ALA A 164 6.62 -24.38 -19.55
#